data_AF-A0A1B6H2T9-F1
#
_entry.id   AF-A0A1B6H2T9-F1
#
_cell.length_a   1.000
_cell.length_b   1.000
_cell.length_c   1.000
_cell.angle_alpha   90.00
_cell.angle_beta   90.00
_cell.angle_gamma   90.00
#
_symmetry.space_group_name_H-M   'P 1'
#
loop_
_entity.id
_entity.type
_entity.pdbx_description
1 polymer ?
#
loop_
_entity_poly.entity_id
_entity_poly.type
_entity_poly.pdbx_seq_one_letter_code
_entity_poly.pdbx_strand_id
1 'polypeptide(L)'
;VNATAIMYDSSCSSATSPPLDLSDYLVILVLLTIVVLVTLSTCYEHLTSKSEQKELLVSFSITSNTSRLLSTTDTPDSLPCLHGLRILVMVWIIAGHRFMHEVLVPDVNGIDIVEHLDRLAWIPFQSIPQAVEIFFLLSGTLAAYNFFQDRLKGKKFHYLSFCGHRYRRLTPTMLLLSILYATLLIRVADGPIWKRIFTMYQENCQESWWINLLYISNYVVPNRIVSCLSIYIVTG
;
A
#
# COMPACT_ATOMS: atom_id res chain seq x y z
N VAL A 1 -23.11 -25.19 28.57
CA VAL A 1 -21.68 -24.88 28.39
C VAL A 1 -21.43 -23.53 29.02
N ASN A 2 -20.73 -23.46 30.16
CA ASN A 2 -20.32 -22.18 30.75
C ASN A 2 -19.05 -21.72 30.02
N ALA A 3 -19.19 -20.77 29.10
CA ALA A 3 -18.05 -20.13 28.48
C ALA A 3 -17.66 -18.90 29.32
N THR A 4 -16.43 -18.88 29.83
CA THR A 4 -15.83 -17.71 30.47
C THR A 4 -14.93 -16.99 29.48
N ALA A 5 -15.19 -15.71 29.23
CA ALA A 5 -14.37 -14.86 28.37
C ALA A 5 -13.53 -13.91 29.23
N ILE A 6 -12.22 -13.82 28.94
CA ILE A 6 -11.32 -12.84 29.55
C ILE A 6 -11.34 -11.59 28.67
N MET A 7 -11.73 -10.45 29.24
CA MET A 7 -11.68 -9.15 28.56
C MET A 7 -10.44 -8.38 29.00
N TYR A 8 -9.63 -7.93 28.05
CA TYR A 8 -8.50 -7.03 28.29
C TYR A 8 -8.95 -5.59 28.11
N ASP A 9 -8.36 -4.65 28.85
CA ASP A 9 -8.71 -3.21 28.75
C ASP A 9 -8.51 -2.65 27.33
N SER A 10 -7.57 -3.20 26.55
CA SER A 10 -7.36 -2.86 25.13
C SER A 10 -8.53 -3.28 24.22
N SER A 11 -9.42 -4.17 24.69
CA SER A 11 -10.61 -4.62 23.97
C SER A 11 -11.86 -3.80 24.32
N CYS A 12 -11.77 -2.89 25.30
CA CYS A 12 -12.86 -2.01 25.69
C CYS A 12 -12.88 -0.75 24.79
N SER A 13 -14.05 -0.41 24.27
CA SER A 13 -14.27 0.84 23.53
C SER A 13 -15.18 1.76 24.33
N SER A 14 -14.67 2.93 24.73
CA SER A 14 -15.51 4.00 25.30
C SER A 14 -16.21 4.79 24.20
N ALA A 15 -17.38 5.37 24.51
CA ALA A 15 -18.10 6.30 23.63
C ALA A 15 -17.37 7.64 23.44
N THR A 16 -16.40 7.95 24.31
CA THR A 16 -15.53 9.14 24.18
C THR A 16 -14.19 8.74 23.57
N SER A 17 -13.92 9.23 22.36
CA SER A 17 -12.62 9.06 21.71
C SER A 17 -11.53 9.83 22.48
N PRO A 18 -10.33 9.26 22.65
CA PRO A 18 -9.21 9.97 23.28
C PRO A 18 -8.86 11.24 22.48
N PRO A 19 -8.36 12.29 23.14
CA PRO A 19 -7.93 13.49 22.44
C PRO A 19 -6.85 13.17 21.39
N LEU A 20 -6.76 14.01 20.36
CA LEU A 20 -5.73 13.91 19.33
C LEU A 20 -4.36 14.23 19.94
N ASP A 21 -3.37 13.40 19.63
CA ASP A 21 -1.99 13.63 20.05
C ASP A 21 -1.28 14.57 19.07
N LEU A 22 -0.12 15.10 19.48
CA LEU A 22 0.71 15.95 18.63
C LEU A 22 1.05 15.26 17.29
N SER A 23 1.33 13.96 17.32
CA SER A 23 1.59 13.16 16.12
C SER A 23 0.42 13.18 15.16
N ASP A 24 -0.82 13.06 15.65
CA ASP A 24 -2.02 13.10 14.81
C ASP A 24 -2.18 14.46 14.12
N TYR A 25 -1.97 15.56 14.85
CA TYR A 25 -1.99 16.91 14.28
C TYR A 25 -0.94 17.11 13.19
N LEU A 26 0.28 16.57 13.39
CA LEU A 26 1.34 16.65 12.38
C LEU A 26 0.96 15.89 11.10
N VAL A 27 0.36 14.71 11.22
CA VAL A 27 -0.06 13.91 10.06
C VAL A 27 -1.24 14.57 9.34
N ILE A 28 -2.21 15.10 10.09
CA ILE A 28 -3.32 15.88 9.51
C ILE A 28 -2.78 17.09 8.75
N LEU A 29 -1.81 17.82 9.33
CA LEU A 29 -1.16 18.94 8.65
C LEU A 29 -0.50 18.50 7.34
N VAL A 30 0.24 17.38 7.33
CA VAL A 30 0.85 16.84 6.11
C VAL A 30 -0.21 16.49 5.06
N LEU A 31 -1.30 15.81 5.44
CA LEU A 31 -2.39 15.49 4.51
C LEU A 31 -3.07 16.75 3.96
N LEU A 32 -3.34 17.74 4.82
CA LEU A 32 -3.91 19.02 4.42
C LEU A 32 -2.99 19.77 3.45
N THR A 33 -1.68 19.79 3.69
CA THR A 33 -0.74 20.42 2.75
C THR A 33 -0.74 19.74 1.38
N ILE A 34 -0.86 18.41 1.32
CA ILE A 34 -0.99 17.68 0.05
C ILE A 34 -2.28 18.08 -0.66
N VAL A 35 -3.41 18.12 0.05
CA VAL A 35 -4.70 18.54 -0.51
C VAL A 35 -4.64 19.98 -1.03
N VAL A 36 -4.04 20.89 -0.28
CA VAL A 36 -3.84 22.29 -0.70
C VAL A 36 -2.97 22.39 -1.94
N LEU A 37 -1.84 21.67 -2.01
CA LEU A 37 -0.98 21.64 -3.20
C LEU A 37 -1.73 21.14 -4.44
N VAL A 38 -2.49 20.06 -4.28
CA VAL A 38 -3.27 19.45 -5.36
C VAL A 38 -4.37 20.39 -5.86
N THR A 39 -5.12 21.00 -4.93
CA THR A 39 -6.20 21.95 -5.27
C THR A 39 -5.65 23.22 -5.93
N LEU A 40 -4.56 23.79 -5.43
CA LEU A 40 -3.90 24.94 -6.04
C LEU A 40 -3.36 24.61 -7.43
N SER A 41 -2.74 23.43 -7.61
CA SER A 41 -2.23 22.96 -8.90
C SER A 41 -3.35 22.75 -9.91
N THR A 42 -4.46 22.14 -9.48
CA THR A 42 -5.65 21.92 -10.32
C THR A 42 -6.31 23.25 -10.70
N CYS A 43 -6.44 24.19 -9.76
CA CYS A 43 -6.96 25.52 -10.01
C CYS A 43 -6.07 26.30 -11.00
N TYR A 44 -4.75 26.24 -10.81
CA TYR A 44 -3.78 26.87 -11.73
C TYR A 44 -3.90 26.33 -13.17
N GLU A 45 -4.05 25.02 -13.35
CA GLU A 45 -4.26 24.41 -14.67
C GLU A 45 -5.55 24.93 -15.34
N HIS A 46 -6.63 25.07 -14.59
CA HIS A 46 -7.91 25.55 -15.12
C HIS A 46 -7.94 27.05 -15.43
N LEU A 47 -7.20 27.87 -14.67
CA LEU A 47 -7.18 29.32 -14.84
C LEU A 47 -6.15 29.79 -15.87
N THR A 48 -5.13 28.98 -16.17
CA THR A 48 -4.02 29.36 -17.07
C THR A 48 -4.17 28.71 -18.44
N SER A 49 -3.99 29.49 -19.51
CA SER A 49 -3.94 28.95 -20.88
C SER A 49 -2.83 27.91 -21.02
N LYS A 50 -3.09 26.85 -21.80
CA LYS A 50 -2.13 25.75 -22.05
C LYS A 50 -0.75 26.23 -22.51
N SER A 51 -0.66 27.38 -23.18
CA SER A 51 0.61 27.94 -23.67
C SER A 51 1.51 28.52 -22.58
N GLU A 52 0.96 28.86 -21.41
CA GLU A 52 1.67 29.53 -20.30
C GLU A 52 1.85 28.64 -19.07
N GLN A 53 1.31 27.42 -19.11
CA GLN A 53 1.38 26.46 -18.02
C GLN A 53 2.82 26.00 -17.78
N LYS A 54 3.30 26.17 -16.55
CA LYS A 54 4.59 25.61 -16.12
C LYS A 54 4.41 24.17 -15.65
N GLU A 55 5.25 23.26 -16.14
CA GLU A 55 5.17 21.83 -15.86
C GLU A 55 5.20 21.50 -14.36
N LEU A 56 6.04 22.19 -13.58
CA LEU A 56 6.12 22.02 -12.12
C LEU A 56 4.81 22.39 -11.40
N LEU A 57 4.10 23.42 -11.87
CA LEU A 57 2.86 23.88 -11.25
C LEU A 57 1.65 23.01 -11.63
N VAL A 58 1.73 22.27 -12.73
CA VAL A 58 0.71 21.30 -13.17
C VAL A 58 1.00 19.88 -12.65
N SER A 59 2.20 19.63 -12.11
CA SER A 59 2.65 18.30 -11.67
C SER A 59 1.74 17.65 -10.62
N PHE A 60 1.05 18.44 -9.80
CA PHE A 60 0.14 17.94 -8.74
C PHE A 60 -1.35 18.03 -9.13
N SER A 61 -1.67 18.42 -10.37
CA SER A 61 -3.05 18.62 -10.78
C SER A 61 -3.77 17.29 -10.92
N ILE A 62 -4.97 17.18 -10.34
CA ILE A 62 -5.78 15.96 -10.44
C ILE A 62 -6.21 15.75 -11.89
N THR A 63 -6.65 16.79 -12.60
CA THR A 63 -7.16 16.63 -13.97
C THR A 63 -6.15 16.03 -14.93
N SER A 64 -4.95 16.60 -14.98
CA SER A 64 -3.87 16.10 -15.84
C SER A 64 -3.40 14.71 -15.41
N ASN A 65 -3.18 14.50 -14.10
CA ASN A 65 -2.72 13.21 -13.59
C ASN A 65 -3.76 12.10 -13.78
N THR A 66 -5.06 12.36 -13.55
CA THR A 66 -6.14 11.40 -13.78
C THR A 66 -6.30 11.10 -15.26
N SER A 67 -6.23 12.12 -16.13
CA SER A 67 -6.25 11.88 -17.59
C SER A 67 -5.07 11.03 -18.06
N ARG A 68 -3.87 11.24 -17.49
CA ARG A 68 -2.69 10.41 -17.77
C ARG A 68 -2.83 9.00 -17.20
N LEU A 69 -3.41 8.86 -16.02
CA LEU A 69 -3.63 7.57 -15.35
C LEU A 69 -4.65 6.70 -16.09
N LEU A 70 -5.71 7.32 -16.62
CA LEU A 70 -6.77 6.64 -17.38
C LEU A 70 -6.47 6.54 -18.87
N SER A 71 -5.36 7.11 -19.34
CA SER A 71 -4.95 7.00 -20.73
C SER A 71 -4.59 5.56 -21.05
N THR A 72 -5.27 4.99 -22.04
CA THR A 72 -4.98 3.67 -22.62
C THR A 72 -4.05 3.76 -23.83
N THR A 73 -3.31 4.87 -23.96
CA THR A 73 -2.40 5.07 -25.07
C THR A 73 -1.16 4.21 -24.88
N ASP A 74 -1.02 3.16 -25.68
CA ASP A 74 0.15 2.30 -25.65
C ASP A 74 1.38 3.03 -26.22
N THR A 75 2.51 2.91 -25.54
CA THR A 75 3.79 3.31 -26.11
C THR A 75 4.33 2.18 -26.98
N PRO A 76 5.08 2.48 -28.06
CA PRO A 76 5.64 1.44 -28.93
C PRO A 76 6.61 0.47 -28.20
N ASP A 77 7.13 0.89 -27.05
CA ASP A 77 7.99 0.09 -26.17
C ASP A 77 7.21 -0.66 -25.04
N SER A 78 5.87 -0.64 -25.07
CA SER A 78 5.03 -1.31 -24.06
C SER A 78 4.81 -2.80 -24.36
N LEU A 79 4.51 -3.57 -23.30
CA LEU A 79 4.21 -5.00 -23.39
C LEU A 79 2.76 -5.24 -22.89
N PRO A 80 1.74 -5.13 -23.77
CA PRO A 80 0.32 -5.17 -23.38
C PRO A 80 -0.09 -6.43 -22.59
N CYS A 81 0.47 -7.59 -22.94
CA CYS A 81 0.19 -8.84 -22.24
C CYS A 81 0.61 -8.81 -20.76
N LEU A 82 1.71 -8.12 -20.43
CA LEU A 82 2.16 -7.96 -19.05
C LEU A 82 1.25 -7.03 -18.26
N HIS A 83 0.64 -6.03 -18.91
CA HIS A 83 -0.34 -5.16 -18.27
C HIS A 83 -1.59 -5.95 -17.85
N GLY A 84 -2.14 -6.79 -18.75
CA GLY A 84 -3.27 -7.66 -18.43
C GLY A 84 -2.97 -8.65 -17.29
N LEU A 85 -1.81 -9.31 -17.36
CA LEU A 85 -1.40 -10.26 -16.32
C LEU A 85 -1.19 -9.58 -14.96
N ARG A 86 -0.64 -8.36 -14.96
CA ARG A 86 -0.49 -7.56 -13.73
C ARG A 86 -1.84 -7.26 -13.07
N ILE A 87 -2.86 -6.91 -13.86
CA ILE A 87 -4.21 -6.64 -13.33
C ILE A 87 -4.79 -7.91 -12.69
N LEU A 88 -4.71 -9.06 -13.36
CA LEU A 88 -5.21 -10.33 -12.82
C LEU A 88 -4.54 -10.69 -11.49
N VAL A 89 -3.22 -10.54 -11.43
CA VAL A 89 -2.44 -10.81 -10.21
C VAL A 89 -2.76 -9.82 -9.11
N MET A 90 -2.93 -8.52 -9.41
CA MET A 90 -3.35 -7.52 -8.42
C MET A 90 -4.73 -7.82 -7.84
N VAL A 91 -5.70 -8.19 -8.67
CA VAL A 91 -7.03 -8.59 -8.21
C VAL A 91 -6.93 -9.81 -7.29
N TRP A 92 -6.11 -10.79 -7.65
CA TRP A 92 -5.86 -11.98 -6.82
C TRP A 92 -5.27 -11.60 -5.45
N ILE A 93 -4.24 -10.76 -5.40
CA ILE A 93 -3.62 -10.29 -4.16
C ILE A 93 -4.63 -9.56 -3.27
N ILE A 94 -5.41 -8.62 -3.84
CA ILE A 94 -6.40 -7.84 -3.09
C ILE A 94 -7.50 -8.75 -2.51
N ALA A 95 -8.03 -9.65 -3.34
CA ALA A 95 -9.07 -10.59 -2.91
C ALA A 95 -8.57 -11.51 -1.80
N GLY A 96 -7.32 -11.96 -1.91
CA GLY A 96 -6.64 -12.74 -0.88
C GLY A 96 -6.49 -12.00 0.44
N HIS A 97 -5.98 -10.75 0.42
CA HIS A 97 -5.84 -9.95 1.64
C HIS A 97 -7.18 -9.70 2.32
N ARG A 98 -8.22 -9.37 1.55
CA ARG A 98 -9.59 -9.24 2.08
C ARG A 98 -10.03 -10.52 2.79
N PHE A 99 -9.81 -11.67 2.15
CA PHE A 99 -10.14 -12.96 2.75
C PHE A 99 -9.37 -13.23 4.06
N MET A 100 -8.06 -12.98 4.10
CA MET A 100 -7.25 -13.15 5.31
C MET A 100 -7.77 -12.30 6.48
N HIS A 101 -8.13 -11.05 6.24
CA HIS A 101 -8.68 -10.18 7.28
C HIS A 101 -10.02 -10.70 7.81
N GLU A 102 -10.86 -11.24 6.94
CA GLU A 102 -12.19 -11.72 7.31
C GLU A 102 -12.12 -13.01 8.14
N VAL A 103 -11.14 -13.87 7.89
CA VAL A 103 -10.85 -15.03 8.76
C VAL A 103 -10.36 -14.61 10.15
N LEU A 104 -9.68 -13.46 10.26
CA LEU A 104 -9.19 -12.94 11.55
C LEU A 104 -10.28 -12.27 12.39
N VAL A 105 -11.39 -11.87 11.78
CA VAL A 105 -12.51 -11.20 12.45
C VAL A 105 -13.53 -12.27 12.88
N PRO A 106 -14.04 -12.22 14.13
CA PRO A 106 -15.08 -13.16 14.54
C PRO A 106 -16.35 -12.94 13.71
N ASP A 107 -16.68 -13.93 12.87
CA ASP A 107 -17.89 -13.98 12.06
C ASP A 107 -18.84 -15.06 12.58
N VAL A 108 -20.15 -14.83 12.43
CA VAL A 108 -21.21 -15.77 12.83
C VAL A 108 -21.10 -17.11 12.09
N ASN A 109 -20.51 -17.11 10.89
CA ASN A 109 -20.25 -18.30 10.09
C ASN A 109 -18.75 -18.66 10.03
N GLY A 110 -17.93 -18.14 10.95
CA GLY A 110 -16.48 -18.39 10.92
C GLY A 110 -16.11 -19.88 10.97
N ILE A 111 -16.91 -20.68 11.66
CA ILE A 111 -16.74 -22.15 11.73
C ILE A 111 -17.01 -22.78 10.36
N ASP A 112 -18.09 -22.38 9.68
CA ASP A 112 -18.38 -22.85 8.32
C ASP A 112 -17.26 -22.47 7.35
N ILE A 113 -16.69 -21.27 7.46
CA ILE A 113 -15.56 -20.85 6.62
C ILE A 113 -14.38 -21.79 6.83
N VAL A 114 -14.00 -22.05 8.09
CA VAL A 114 -12.87 -22.91 8.46
C VAL A 114 -13.07 -24.36 8.01
N GLU A 115 -14.27 -24.93 8.21
CA GLU A 115 -14.60 -26.30 7.80
C GLU A 115 -14.56 -26.49 6.29
N HIS A 116 -14.75 -25.43 5.52
CA HIS A 116 -14.77 -25.49 4.06
C HIS A 116 -13.44 -25.11 3.40
N LEU A 117 -12.41 -24.71 4.16
CA LEU A 117 -11.11 -24.28 3.62
C LEU A 117 -10.44 -25.34 2.76
N ASP A 118 -10.67 -26.63 3.03
CA ASP A 118 -10.03 -27.73 2.28
C ASP A 118 -10.61 -27.95 0.87
N ARG A 119 -11.70 -27.26 0.50
CA ARG A 119 -12.27 -27.37 -0.84
C ARG A 119 -11.35 -26.70 -1.87
N LEU A 120 -11.22 -27.32 -3.04
CA LEU A 120 -10.43 -26.80 -4.17
C LEU A 120 -10.75 -25.34 -4.55
N ALA A 121 -12.00 -24.91 -4.34
CA ALA A 121 -12.43 -23.54 -4.61
C ALA A 121 -11.70 -22.46 -3.77
N TRP A 122 -11.16 -22.82 -2.60
CA TRP A 122 -10.48 -21.88 -1.69
C TRP A 122 -8.97 -21.82 -1.87
N ILE A 123 -8.38 -22.75 -2.63
CA ILE A 123 -6.93 -22.80 -2.88
C ILE A 123 -6.36 -21.46 -3.37
N PRO A 124 -7.01 -20.72 -4.30
CA PRO A 124 -6.48 -19.43 -4.73
C PRO A 124 -6.35 -18.43 -3.58
N PHE A 125 -7.29 -18.41 -2.64
CA PHE A 125 -7.26 -17.48 -1.50
C PHE A 125 -6.23 -17.87 -0.44
N GLN A 126 -5.83 -19.15 -0.39
CA GLN A 126 -4.74 -19.61 0.48
C GLN A 126 -3.36 -19.40 -0.18
N SER A 127 -3.31 -19.37 -1.51
CA SER A 127 -2.08 -19.27 -2.31
C SER A 127 -1.71 -17.82 -2.66
N ILE A 128 -1.89 -16.90 -1.71
CA ILE A 128 -1.54 -15.47 -1.90
C ILE A 128 -0.04 -15.28 -2.10
N PRO A 129 0.87 -15.94 -1.35
CA PRO A 129 2.31 -15.77 -1.56
C PRO A 129 2.72 -16.03 -3.02
N GLN A 130 2.10 -17.01 -3.67
CA GLN A 130 2.35 -17.35 -5.08
C GLN A 130 1.91 -16.22 -6.03
N ALA A 131 0.77 -15.57 -5.77
CA ALA A 131 0.35 -14.41 -6.54
C ALA A 131 1.39 -13.29 -6.47
N VAL A 132 2.00 -13.10 -5.30
CA VAL A 132 3.01 -12.06 -5.07
C VAL A 132 4.33 -12.42 -5.77
N GLU A 133 4.74 -13.69 -5.74
CA GLU A 133 5.88 -14.18 -6.54
C GLU A 133 5.69 -13.93 -8.04
N ILE A 134 4.48 -14.15 -8.56
CA ILE A 134 4.16 -13.82 -9.96
C ILE A 134 4.28 -12.31 -10.18
N PHE A 135 3.76 -11.49 -9.26
CA PHE A 135 3.88 -10.03 -9.37
C PHE A 135 5.34 -9.56 -9.41
N PHE A 136 6.21 -10.16 -8.60
CA PHE A 136 7.65 -9.94 -8.63
C PHE A 136 8.27 -10.30 -9.96
N LEU A 137 7.94 -11.48 -10.47
CA LEU A 137 8.45 -11.96 -11.73
C LEU A 137 8.10 -10.97 -12.85
N LEU A 138 6.84 -10.51 -12.93
CA LEU A 138 6.40 -9.52 -13.93
C LEU A 138 7.16 -8.20 -13.80
N SER A 139 7.35 -7.72 -12.57
CA SER A 139 8.07 -6.47 -12.32
C SER A 139 9.56 -6.60 -12.68
N GLY A 140 10.18 -7.74 -12.38
CA GLY A 140 11.56 -8.07 -12.74
C GLY A 140 11.75 -8.20 -14.25
N THR A 141 10.85 -8.89 -14.95
CA THR A 141 10.86 -9.02 -16.41
C THR A 141 10.75 -7.66 -17.09
N LEU A 142 9.84 -6.80 -16.65
CA LEU A 142 9.69 -5.46 -17.22
C LEU A 142 10.93 -4.59 -16.94
N ALA A 143 11.51 -4.67 -15.75
CA ALA A 143 12.74 -3.96 -15.41
C ALA A 143 13.91 -4.42 -16.30
N ALA A 144 14.06 -5.73 -16.50
CA ALA A 144 15.08 -6.30 -17.38
C ALA A 144 14.87 -5.88 -18.85
N TYR A 145 13.62 -5.93 -19.33
CA TYR A 145 13.28 -5.50 -20.69
C TYR A 145 13.69 -4.05 -20.94
N ASN A 146 13.28 -3.12 -20.06
CA ASN A 146 13.66 -1.71 -20.15
C ASN A 146 15.17 -1.51 -20.05
N PHE A 147 15.83 -2.25 -19.16
CA PHE A 147 17.29 -2.22 -19.05
C PHE A 147 17.96 -2.58 -20.39
N PHE A 148 17.56 -3.69 -21.01
CA PHE A 148 18.14 -4.09 -22.31
C PHE A 148 17.84 -3.09 -23.41
N GLN A 149 16.62 -2.54 -23.47
CA GLN A 149 16.29 -1.47 -24.41
C GLN A 149 17.19 -0.23 -24.24
N ASP A 150 17.42 0.20 -23.00
CA ASP A 150 18.29 1.34 -22.71
C ASP A 150 19.75 1.07 -23.11
N ARG A 151 20.22 -0.17 -22.93
CA ARG A 151 21.56 -0.59 -23.37
C ARG A 151 21.68 -0.64 -24.89
N LEU A 152 20.66 -1.10 -25.61
CA LEU A 152 20.62 -1.07 -27.08
C LEU A 152 20.62 0.38 -27.61
N LYS A 153 19.99 1.30 -26.89
CA LYS A 153 20.01 2.75 -27.16
C LYS A 153 21.34 3.43 -26.74
N GLY A 154 22.35 2.66 -26.32
CA GLY A 154 23.69 3.17 -25.97
C GLY A 154 23.79 3.90 -24.63
N LYS A 155 22.76 3.84 -23.77
CA LYS A 155 22.79 4.51 -22.47
C LYS A 155 23.75 3.81 -21.51
N LYS A 156 24.54 4.60 -20.77
CA LYS A 156 25.42 4.10 -19.71
C LYS A 156 24.59 3.68 -18.50
N PHE A 157 24.86 2.50 -17.95
CA PHE A 157 24.21 2.02 -16.75
C PHE A 157 24.99 2.42 -15.51
N HIS A 158 24.35 3.18 -14.63
CA HIS A 158 24.88 3.49 -13.30
C HIS A 158 23.97 2.84 -12.26
N TYR A 159 24.46 1.78 -11.62
CA TYR A 159 23.72 1.01 -10.62
C TYR A 159 23.18 1.89 -9.48
N LEU A 160 24.02 2.79 -8.94
CA LEU A 160 23.63 3.69 -7.84
C LEU A 160 22.49 4.63 -8.25
N SER A 161 22.51 5.14 -9.48
CA SER A 161 21.44 5.98 -10.02
C SER A 161 20.14 5.19 -10.14
N PHE A 162 20.20 3.98 -10.70
CA PHE A 162 19.05 3.08 -10.81
C PHE A 162 18.40 2.79 -9.44
N CYS A 163 19.21 2.40 -8.45
CA CYS A 163 18.72 2.16 -7.08
C CYS A 163 18.16 3.45 -6.44
N GLY A 164 18.82 4.60 -6.64
CA GLY A 164 18.36 5.88 -6.12
C GLY A 164 17.04 6.36 -6.73
N HIS A 165 16.81 6.10 -8.03
CA HIS A 165 15.52 6.35 -8.66
C HIS A 165 14.42 5.46 -8.07
N ARG A 166 14.70 4.17 -7.89
CA ARG A 166 13.75 3.23 -7.30
C ARG A 166 13.40 3.60 -5.85
N TYR A 167 14.41 3.95 -5.05
CA TYR A 167 14.22 4.38 -3.67
C TYR A 167 13.36 5.65 -3.58
N ARG A 168 13.69 6.70 -4.33
CA ARG A 168 12.90 7.95 -4.33
C ARG A 168 11.46 7.77 -4.80
N ARG A 169 11.19 6.78 -5.66
CA ARG A 169 9.84 6.47 -6.15
C ARG A 169 8.99 5.73 -5.12
N LEU A 170 9.56 4.76 -4.41
CA LEU A 170 8.79 3.88 -3.50
C LEU A 170 8.69 4.44 -2.07
N THR A 171 9.76 5.06 -1.57
CA THR A 171 9.85 5.51 -0.17
C THR A 171 8.79 6.53 0.25
N PRO A 172 8.39 7.53 -0.55
CA PRO A 172 7.39 8.52 -0.12
C PRO A 172 6.05 7.88 0.24
N THR A 173 5.57 6.95 -0.59
CA THR A 173 4.32 6.23 -0.36
C THR A 173 4.43 5.33 0.86
N MET A 174 5.55 4.62 1.02
CA MET A 174 5.78 3.76 2.18
C MET A 174 5.81 4.53 3.50
N LEU A 175 6.51 5.67 3.51
CA LEU A 175 6.62 6.52 4.69
C LEU A 175 5.24 7.07 5.08
N LEU A 176 4.49 7.58 4.10
CA LEU A 176 3.14 8.10 4.34
C LEU A 176 2.23 7.03 4.93
N LEU A 177 2.18 5.83 4.33
CA LEU A 177 1.37 4.73 4.84
C LEU A 177 1.80 4.29 6.24
N SER A 178 3.10 4.13 6.48
CA SER A 178 3.60 3.71 7.81
C SER A 178 3.19 4.70 8.91
N ILE A 179 3.29 6.01 8.62
CA ILE A 179 2.88 7.07 9.55
C ILE A 179 1.37 7.06 9.77
N LEU A 180 0.58 6.87 8.70
CA LEU A 180 -0.89 6.76 8.78
C LEU A 180 -1.32 5.60 9.69
N TYR A 181 -0.73 4.41 9.51
CA TYR A 181 -1.01 3.24 10.35
C TYR A 181 -0.53 3.43 11.81
N ALA A 182 0.55 4.19 12.03
CA ALA A 182 1.07 4.48 13.37
C ALA A 182 0.23 5.50 14.18
N THR A 183 -0.64 6.27 13.52
CA THR A 183 -1.31 7.44 14.14
C THR A 183 -2.81 7.49 13.86
N LEU A 184 -3.20 7.86 12.64
CA LEU A 184 -4.58 8.21 12.33
C LEU A 184 -5.51 7.01 12.16
N LEU A 185 -5.02 5.89 11.61
CA LEU A 185 -5.90 4.78 11.20
C LEU A 185 -6.63 4.11 12.36
N ILE A 186 -6.02 4.04 13.55
CA ILE A 186 -6.72 3.54 14.76
C ILE A 186 -7.92 4.41 15.15
N ARG A 187 -7.93 5.70 14.76
CA ARG A 187 -8.96 6.69 15.11
C ARG A 187 -10.06 6.84 14.06
N VAL A 188 -9.95 6.18 12.90
CA VAL A 188 -10.92 6.32 11.79
C VAL A 188 -12.26 5.67 12.11
N ALA A 189 -12.26 4.59 12.90
CA ALA A 189 -13.47 3.91 13.34
C ALA A 189 -13.35 3.50 14.81
N ASP A 190 -14.50 3.28 15.44
CA ASP A 190 -14.59 2.80 16.81
C ASP A 190 -15.21 1.40 16.85
N GLY A 191 -14.68 0.53 17.70
CA GLY A 191 -15.17 -0.83 17.90
C GLY A 191 -14.10 -1.76 18.47
N PRO A 192 -14.49 -2.81 19.20
CA PRO A 192 -13.54 -3.72 19.86
C PRO A 192 -12.65 -4.46 18.86
N ILE A 193 -13.22 -4.88 17.72
CA ILE A 193 -12.46 -5.54 16.64
C ILE A 193 -11.50 -4.55 15.98
N TRP A 194 -11.96 -3.32 15.70
CA TRP A 194 -11.14 -2.28 15.09
C TRP A 194 -9.94 -1.92 15.97
N LYS A 195 -10.18 -1.63 17.26
CA LYS A 195 -9.13 -1.31 18.23
C LYS A 195 -8.14 -2.45 18.36
N ARG A 196 -8.60 -3.69 18.50
CA ARG A 196 -7.72 -4.87 18.57
C ARG A 196 -6.77 -4.98 17.36
N ILE A 197 -7.30 -4.84 16.14
CA ILE A 197 -6.52 -4.98 14.91
C ILE A 197 -5.57 -3.79 14.73
N PHE A 198 -6.07 -2.56 14.86
CA PHE A 198 -5.28 -1.36 14.58
C PHE A 198 -4.30 -1.00 15.70
N THR A 199 -4.52 -1.41 16.95
CA THR A 199 -3.49 -1.32 18.00
C THR A 199 -2.29 -2.20 17.67
N MET A 200 -2.52 -3.44 17.21
CA MET A 200 -1.44 -4.32 16.74
C MET A 200 -0.67 -3.68 15.58
N TYR A 201 -1.35 -3.08 14.59
CA TYR A 201 -0.67 -2.40 13.49
C TYR A 201 0.10 -1.16 13.97
N GLN A 202 -0.50 -0.35 14.84
CA GLN A 202 0.11 0.85 15.39
C GLN A 202 1.42 0.53 16.12
N GLU A 203 1.41 -0.45 17.04
CA GLU A 203 2.59 -0.87 17.79
C GLU A 203 3.70 -1.37 16.85
N ASN A 204 3.36 -2.26 15.91
CA ASN A 204 4.31 -2.77 14.92
C ASN A 204 4.93 -1.64 14.07
N CYS A 205 4.14 -0.63 13.71
CA CYS A 205 4.62 0.54 12.98
C CYS A 205 5.57 1.40 13.79
N GLN A 206 5.23 1.67 15.04
CA GLN A 206 6.04 2.51 15.92
C GLN A 206 7.39 1.87 16.24
N GLU A 207 7.44 0.53 16.36
CA GLU A 207 8.70 -0.18 16.58
C GLU A 207 9.57 -0.26 15.33
N SER A 208 8.97 -0.32 14.14
CA SER A 208 9.67 -0.84 12.94
C SER A 208 9.58 0.03 11.69
N TRP A 209 9.12 1.27 11.83
CA TRP A 209 9.12 2.25 10.74
C TRP A 209 10.49 2.41 10.07
N TRP A 210 11.58 2.36 10.85
CA TRP A 210 12.95 2.52 10.34
C TRP A 210 13.42 1.30 9.55
N ILE A 211 12.99 0.09 9.93
CA ILE A 211 13.29 -1.16 9.23
C ILE A 211 12.61 -1.15 7.86
N ASN A 212 11.35 -0.74 7.83
CA ASN A 212 10.56 -0.63 6.60
C ASN A 212 11.10 0.47 5.67
N LEU A 213 11.61 1.57 6.21
CA LEU A 213 12.24 2.65 5.43
C LEU A 213 13.56 2.21 4.77
N LEU A 214 14.33 1.36 5.45
CA LEU A 214 15.58 0.80 4.91
C LEU A 214 15.36 -0.43 4.02
N TYR A 215 14.13 -0.94 3.90
CA TYR A 215 13.78 -2.18 3.17
C TYR A 215 14.58 -3.42 3.63
N ILE A 216 14.93 -3.50 4.92
CA ILE A 216 15.71 -4.61 5.50
C ILE A 216 14.87 -5.57 6.36
N SER A 217 13.54 -5.48 6.25
CA SER A 217 12.61 -6.26 7.09
C SER A 217 12.84 -7.77 6.99
N ASN A 218 13.22 -8.28 5.81
CA ASN A 218 13.55 -9.69 5.59
C ASN A 218 14.79 -10.18 6.37
N TYR A 219 15.71 -9.28 6.75
CA TYR A 219 16.96 -9.64 7.44
C TYR A 219 16.87 -9.48 8.95
N VAL A 220 16.16 -8.46 9.42
CA VAL A 220 16.15 -8.08 10.84
C VAL A 220 15.11 -8.88 11.62
N VAL A 221 13.95 -9.21 11.03
CA VAL A 221 12.87 -9.87 11.77
C VAL A 221 12.15 -10.92 10.92
N PRO A 222 12.79 -12.07 10.62
CA PRO A 222 12.20 -13.11 9.77
C PRO A 222 10.93 -13.76 10.36
N ASN A 223 10.70 -13.67 11.67
CA ASN A 223 9.63 -14.41 12.39
C ASN A 223 8.59 -13.54 13.11
N ARG A 224 8.59 -12.22 12.94
CA ARG A 224 7.46 -11.39 13.36
C ARG A 224 6.82 -10.80 12.10
N ILE A 225 5.50 -10.76 12.06
CA ILE A 225 4.74 -10.01 11.04
C ILE A 225 4.86 -8.52 11.43
N VAL A 226 6.06 -7.95 11.27
CA VAL A 226 6.38 -6.58 11.72
C VAL A 226 5.99 -5.54 10.68
N SER A 227 4.80 -5.67 10.12
CA SER A 227 4.51 -4.94 8.91
C SER A 227 3.20 -4.20 9.05
N CYS A 228 3.33 -2.88 9.20
CA CYS A 228 2.25 -1.89 9.00
C CYS A 228 1.40 -2.20 7.77
N LEU A 229 2.08 -2.67 6.73
CA LEU A 229 1.51 -3.14 5.49
C LEU A 229 1.82 -4.61 5.40
N SER A 230 0.81 -5.45 5.18
CA SER A 230 1.03 -6.83 4.76
C SER A 230 2.14 -6.88 3.70
N ILE A 231 3.13 -7.73 3.93
CA ILE A 231 4.46 -7.87 3.26
C ILE A 231 4.45 -7.96 1.72
N TYR A 232 3.30 -7.79 1.08
CA TYR A 232 3.08 -8.18 -0.29
C TYR A 232 2.71 -7.03 -1.24
N ILE A 233 2.49 -5.81 -0.73
CA ILE A 233 2.06 -4.68 -1.57
C ILE A 233 3.24 -3.82 -2.08
N VAL A 234 4.43 -3.86 -1.49
CA VAL A 234 5.45 -2.81 -1.79
C VAL A 234 6.86 -3.30 -2.07
N THR A 235 6.98 -4.55 -2.51
CA THR A 235 8.17 -4.97 -3.23
C THR A 235 7.68 -5.26 -4.65
N GLY A 236 8.04 -4.37 -5.58
CA GLY A 236 7.51 -4.28 -6.95
C GLY A 236 7.95 -2.97 -7.58
#